data_AF-A0A954S0X5-F1
#
_entry.id   AF-A0A954S0X5-F1
#
_cell.length_a   1.000
_cell.length_b   1.000
_cell.length_c   1.000
_cell.angle_alpha   90.00
_cell.angle_beta   90.00
_cell.angle_gamma   90.00
#
_symmetry.space_group_name_H-M   'P 1'
#
loop_
_entity.id
_entity.type
_entity.pdbx_description
1 polymer ?
#
loop_
_entity_poly.entity_id
_entity_poly.type
_entity_poly.pdbx_seq_one_letter_code
_entity_poly.pdbx_strand_id
1 'polypeptide(L)'
;LVIAASVSLVFALLLKPIAWVVFGGLVFVLVLGLVWPWLAIRGIKAEVQFSEEPVTEGQSTRLSVVITNRWPWPVWGLVLDRMFPTEWSVCGLRASSEFPASCQIALARVSGWSTSTFFWSLSPCCRGIYPQATPTISTGFPFGLWACRRGLAVRNSLSVWPRTFAVETLLDAQESMPSEERFSDHLTGEFGDMTGTRPYREGDSLRRVHWAQTARNDRLIVCERQASVLSNVELIADISPEIHTGDGPNSSLEWTIRILASLAKAWHAEHALVTCRWGTQSFVVSFGPLGIRRLMEALTQIPPNGLESDLRHSSRSGLQILISTDLGFVRFPVPTRHANRRRIVLSAAGFAGQEISDVRTSTREGQRDLYLQGFEQVAEQFQHQWRGLCHVG
;
A
#
# COMPACT_ATOMS: atom_id res chain seq x y z
N LEU A 1 6.22 45.00 13.63
CA LEU A 1 5.40 45.91 12.81
C LEU A 1 4.33 46.63 13.64
N VAL A 2 3.49 45.92 14.40
CA VAL A 2 2.49 46.55 15.31
C VAL A 2 3.14 47.48 16.34
N ILE A 3 4.22 47.05 16.99
CA ILE A 3 4.98 47.89 17.93
C ILE A 3 5.59 49.11 17.23
N ALA A 4 6.17 48.94 16.04
CA ALA A 4 6.71 50.04 15.24
C ALA A 4 5.62 51.04 14.81
N ALA A 5 4.42 50.57 14.44
CA ALA A 5 3.28 51.41 14.14
C ALA A 5 2.78 52.17 15.38
N SER A 6 2.74 51.52 16.55
CA SER A 6 2.37 52.18 17.81
C SER A 6 3.39 53.23 18.27
N VAL A 7 4.69 52.96 18.12
CA VAL A 7 5.76 53.92 18.42
C VAL A 7 5.71 55.08 17.42
N SER A 8 5.52 54.81 16.12
CA SER A 8 5.36 55.84 15.11
C SER A 8 4.12 56.71 15.32
N LEU A 9 3.02 56.17 15.86
CA LEU A 9 1.82 56.94 16.24
C LEU A 9 2.13 57.92 17.37
N VAL A 10 2.84 57.45 18.40
CA VAL A 10 3.27 58.28 19.54
C VAL A 10 4.21 59.40 19.05
N PHE A 11 5.15 59.10 18.16
CA PHE A 11 6.02 60.11 17.53
C PHE A 11 5.26 61.07 16.60
N ALA A 12 4.25 60.61 15.85
CA ALA A 12 3.42 61.45 14.98
C ALA A 12 2.54 62.44 15.75
N LEU A 13 2.08 62.05 16.93
CA LEU A 13 1.37 62.93 17.86
C LEU A 13 2.30 63.99 18.47
N LEU A 14 3.62 63.76 18.52
CA LEU A 14 4.58 64.60 19.24
C LEU A 14 5.51 65.45 18.35
N LEU A 15 5.86 65.03 17.12
CA LEU A 15 6.90 65.70 16.31
C LEU A 15 6.58 65.72 14.79
N LYS A 16 6.33 66.94 14.28
CA LYS A 16 6.35 67.36 12.85
C LYS A 16 5.45 66.58 11.84
N PRO A 17 4.93 67.25 10.81
CA PRO A 17 4.03 66.64 9.81
C PRO A 17 4.61 65.42 9.06
N ILE A 18 5.94 65.25 9.03
CA ILE A 18 6.62 64.11 8.40
C ILE A 18 6.29 62.78 9.11
N ALA A 19 6.10 62.78 10.42
CA ALA A 19 5.83 61.55 11.17
C ALA A 19 4.44 60.94 10.86
N TRP A 20 3.47 61.76 10.45
CA TRP A 20 2.17 61.29 9.95
C TRP A 20 2.28 60.50 8.65
N VAL A 21 3.20 60.88 7.76
CA VAL A 21 3.44 60.17 6.50
C VAL A 21 4.02 58.78 6.78
N VAL A 22 4.97 58.68 7.71
CA VAL A 22 5.58 57.39 8.12
C VAL A 22 4.55 56.48 8.78
N PHE A 23 3.75 57.01 9.71
CA PHE A 23 2.68 56.25 10.35
C PHE A 23 1.64 55.76 9.34
N GLY A 24 1.18 56.64 8.44
CA GLY A 24 0.25 56.28 7.37
C GLY A 24 0.80 55.17 6.47
N GLY A 25 2.07 55.24 6.09
CA GLY A 25 2.75 54.21 5.32
C GLY A 25 2.80 52.85 6.05
N LEU A 26 3.13 52.83 7.34
CA LEU A 26 3.17 51.61 8.14
C LEU A 26 1.78 50.98 8.30
N VAL A 27 0.75 51.79 8.55
CA VAL A 27 -0.64 51.32 8.64
C VAL A 27 -1.11 50.77 7.29
N PHE A 28 -0.78 51.45 6.19
CA PHE A 28 -1.12 50.98 4.84
C PHE A 28 -0.49 49.61 4.55
N VAL A 29 0.81 49.42 4.86
CA VAL A 29 1.50 48.13 4.71
C VAL A 29 0.85 47.06 5.60
N LEU A 30 0.48 47.39 6.84
CA LEU A 30 -0.18 46.46 7.75
C LEU A 30 -1.55 46.02 7.22
N VAL A 31 -2.41 46.98 6.86
CA VAL A 31 -3.75 46.72 6.32
C VAL A 31 -3.65 45.90 5.04
N LEU A 32 -2.77 46.30 4.12
CA LEU A 32 -2.57 45.58 2.86
C LEU A 32 -2.03 44.16 3.10
N GLY A 33 -1.09 43.98 4.03
CA GLY A 33 -0.56 42.66 4.37
C GLY A 33 -1.52 41.72 5.09
N LEU A 34 -2.58 42.24 5.72
CA LEU A 34 -3.60 41.43 6.40
C LEU A 34 -4.83 41.17 5.50
N VAL A 35 -5.30 42.21 4.80
CA VAL A 35 -6.53 42.15 4.00
C VAL A 35 -6.29 41.50 2.64
N TRP A 36 -5.14 41.75 2.01
CA TRP A 36 -4.86 41.24 0.67
C TRP A 36 -4.83 39.70 0.60
N PRO A 37 -4.14 38.96 1.47
CA PRO A 37 -4.14 37.50 1.43
C PRO A 37 -5.55 36.90 1.58
N TRP A 38 -6.38 37.52 2.41
CA TRP A 38 -7.78 37.10 2.62
C TRP A 38 -8.66 37.35 1.39
N LEU A 39 -8.48 38.49 0.72
CA LEU A 39 -9.22 38.81 -0.50
C LEU A 39 -8.78 37.93 -1.67
N ALA A 40 -7.46 37.74 -1.83
CA ALA A 40 -6.86 36.94 -2.89
C ALA A 40 -7.39 35.50 -2.87
N ILE A 41 -7.39 34.84 -1.70
CA ILE A 41 -7.78 33.43 -1.60
C ILE A 41 -9.28 33.18 -1.82
N ARG A 42 -10.13 34.19 -1.61
CA ARG A 42 -11.59 34.08 -1.78
C ARG A 42 -12.02 33.98 -3.24
N GLY A 43 -11.33 34.68 -4.14
CA GLY A 43 -11.61 34.63 -5.59
C GLY A 43 -10.92 33.50 -6.32
N ILE A 44 -10.11 32.70 -5.64
CA ILE A 44 -9.48 31.52 -6.22
C ILE A 44 -10.35 30.29 -5.94
N LYS A 45 -10.70 29.59 -7.01
CA LYS A 45 -11.20 28.22 -6.95
C LYS A 45 -10.10 27.30 -7.45
N ALA A 46 -9.75 26.27 -6.70
CA ALA A 46 -8.75 25.32 -7.12
C ALA A 46 -9.23 23.89 -6.86
N GLU A 47 -8.97 23.04 -7.84
CA GLU A 47 -9.39 21.64 -7.88
C GLU A 47 -8.18 20.78 -8.19
N VAL A 48 -8.08 19.65 -7.49
CA VAL A 48 -7.00 18.69 -7.69
C VAL A 48 -7.53 17.44 -8.36
N GLN A 49 -6.82 16.98 -9.37
CA GLN A 49 -7.16 15.81 -10.17
C GLN A 49 -5.94 14.88 -10.23
N PHE A 50 -6.22 13.60 -10.00
CA PHE A 50 -5.27 12.51 -10.13
C PHE A 50 -5.63 11.66 -11.35
N SER A 51 -4.65 10.91 -11.87
CA SER A 51 -4.93 9.86 -12.85
C SER A 51 -5.93 8.86 -12.28
N GLU A 52 -6.88 8.41 -13.11
CA GLU A 52 -7.92 7.44 -12.71
C GLU A 52 -7.38 6.01 -12.57
N GLU A 53 -6.22 5.74 -13.17
CA GLU A 53 -5.59 4.42 -13.09
C GLU A 53 -4.86 4.23 -11.75
N PRO A 54 -5.00 3.04 -11.12
CA PRO A 54 -4.22 2.71 -9.95
C PRO A 54 -2.74 2.63 -10.32
N VAL A 55 -1.89 3.13 -9.43
CA VAL A 55 -0.43 3.22 -9.64
C VAL A 55 0.25 2.34 -8.61
N THR A 56 1.34 1.67 -8.97
CA THR A 56 2.12 0.91 -7.98
C THR A 56 3.10 1.83 -7.26
N GLU A 57 3.38 1.58 -5.99
CA GLU A 57 4.48 2.20 -5.25
C GLU A 57 5.77 2.31 -6.11
N GLY A 58 6.36 3.50 -6.14
CA GLY A 58 7.55 3.84 -6.91
C GLY A 58 7.31 4.21 -8.38
N GLN A 59 6.11 3.99 -8.93
CA GLN A 59 5.78 4.42 -10.29
C GLN A 59 5.41 5.90 -10.33
N SER A 60 5.92 6.64 -11.32
CA SER A 60 5.59 8.06 -11.47
C SER A 60 4.16 8.27 -11.94
N THR A 61 3.38 9.06 -11.20
CA THR A 61 2.03 9.52 -11.56
C THR A 61 2.01 11.03 -11.80
N ARG A 62 1.08 11.50 -12.63
CA ARG A 62 0.89 12.93 -12.90
C ARG A 62 -0.21 13.50 -12.02
N LEU A 63 0.13 14.55 -11.28
CA LEU A 63 -0.82 15.41 -10.57
C LEU A 63 -1.17 16.59 -11.47
N SER A 64 -2.47 16.85 -11.65
CA SER A 64 -2.93 18.10 -12.26
C SER A 64 -3.73 18.93 -11.25
N VAL A 65 -3.35 20.19 -11.10
CA VAL A 65 -4.09 21.15 -10.28
C VAL A 65 -4.61 22.26 -11.18
N VAL A 66 -5.92 22.40 -11.22
CA VAL A 66 -6.63 23.39 -12.00
C VAL A 66 -7.00 24.54 -11.08
N ILE A 67 -6.49 25.74 -11.37
CA ILE A 67 -6.71 26.93 -10.57
C ILE A 67 -7.42 27.97 -11.42
N THR A 68 -8.62 28.34 -11.02
CA THR A 68 -9.42 29.40 -11.64
C THR A 68 -9.37 30.64 -10.76
N ASN A 69 -8.79 31.72 -11.30
CA ASN A 69 -8.81 33.03 -10.68
C ASN A 69 -10.01 33.83 -11.19
N ARG A 70 -10.93 34.17 -10.29
CA ARG A 70 -12.12 34.99 -10.60
C ARG A 70 -11.87 36.48 -10.45
N TRP A 71 -10.73 36.89 -9.91
CA TRP A 71 -10.37 38.29 -9.78
C TRP A 71 -9.77 38.85 -11.08
N PRO A 72 -9.94 40.15 -11.37
CA PRO A 72 -9.29 40.82 -12.50
C PRO A 72 -7.78 40.96 -12.32
N TRP A 73 -7.28 40.97 -11.07
CA TRP A 73 -5.86 41.06 -10.79
C TRP A 73 -5.21 39.67 -10.70
N PRO A 74 -3.93 39.56 -11.11
CA PRO A 74 -3.14 38.36 -10.89
C PRO A 74 -2.93 38.08 -9.39
N VAL A 75 -2.83 36.80 -9.04
CA VAL A 75 -2.47 36.36 -7.69
C VAL A 75 -1.11 35.67 -7.72
N TRP A 76 -0.30 35.95 -6.71
CA TRP A 76 1.06 35.43 -6.53
C TRP A 76 1.21 34.73 -5.19
N GLY A 77 2.31 33.98 -5.05
CA GLY A 77 2.68 33.36 -3.78
C GLY A 77 1.62 32.38 -3.28
N LEU A 78 1.01 31.64 -4.21
CA LEU A 78 0.14 30.53 -3.84
C LEU A 78 1.00 29.32 -3.54
N VAL A 79 0.71 28.65 -2.43
CA VAL A 79 1.42 27.46 -1.99
C VAL A 79 0.39 26.36 -1.74
N LEU A 80 0.57 25.23 -2.39
CA LEU A 80 -0.19 24.01 -2.11
C LEU A 80 0.47 23.29 -0.94
N ASP A 81 -0.34 22.90 0.03
CA ASP A 81 0.07 22.38 1.33
C ASP A 81 -0.81 21.17 1.69
N ARG A 82 -0.27 20.20 2.46
CA ARG A 82 -1.00 19.00 2.95
C ARG A 82 -1.55 18.07 1.88
N MET A 83 -0.93 18.01 0.70
CA MET A 83 -1.38 17.13 -0.38
C MET A 83 -0.91 15.67 -0.20
N PHE A 84 0.32 15.50 0.30
CA PHE A 84 1.02 14.21 0.40
C PHE A 84 1.79 14.07 1.71
N PRO A 85 2.02 12.83 2.18
CA PRO A 85 3.01 12.55 3.22
C PRO A 85 4.39 13.09 2.81
N THR A 86 5.21 13.46 3.80
CA THR A 86 6.56 14.04 3.59
C THR A 86 7.50 13.13 2.80
N GLU A 87 7.20 11.83 2.76
CA GLU A 87 8.05 10.78 2.19
C GLU A 87 7.95 10.65 0.67
N TRP A 88 7.02 11.33 0.02
CA TRP A 88 6.82 11.24 -1.42
C TRP A 88 7.89 12.04 -2.17
N SER A 89 8.48 11.43 -3.20
CA SER A 89 9.42 12.14 -4.07
C SER A 89 8.67 12.88 -5.18
N VAL A 90 8.88 14.20 -5.26
CA VAL A 90 8.34 15.06 -6.31
C VAL A 90 9.47 15.43 -7.25
N CYS A 91 9.39 14.99 -8.51
CA CYS A 91 10.41 15.30 -9.51
C CYS A 91 10.49 16.82 -9.72
N GLY A 92 11.65 17.41 -9.42
CA GLY A 92 11.92 18.85 -9.58
C GLY A 92 12.02 19.65 -8.28
N LEU A 93 11.67 19.07 -7.12
CA LEU A 93 11.97 19.64 -5.80
C LEU A 93 13.11 18.83 -5.19
N ARG A 94 14.32 19.42 -5.11
CA ARG A 94 15.43 18.79 -4.39
C ARG A 94 15.02 18.64 -2.93
N ALA A 95 15.12 17.41 -2.42
CA ALA A 95 15.02 17.13 -1.01
C ALA A 95 16.23 17.76 -0.27
N SER A 96 16.27 19.09 -0.08
CA SER A 96 17.16 19.73 0.90
C SER A 96 16.83 19.27 2.32
N SER A 97 17.84 18.88 3.07
CA SER A 97 17.80 18.24 4.41
C SER A 97 17.19 19.07 5.56
N GLU A 98 16.44 20.13 5.27
CA GLU A 98 15.77 21.01 6.24
C GLU A 98 14.35 21.32 5.73
N PHE A 99 13.44 20.35 5.69
CA PHE A 99 12.03 20.62 5.38
C PHE A 99 11.15 20.66 6.62
N PRO A 100 10.32 21.70 6.80
CA PRO A 100 9.16 21.60 7.66
C PRO A 100 8.11 20.68 7.02
N ALA A 101 7.99 19.45 7.53
CA ALA A 101 6.82 18.53 7.60
C ALA A 101 5.80 18.37 6.44
N SER A 102 5.90 19.05 5.30
CA SER A 102 4.90 19.01 4.23
C SER A 102 5.52 19.42 2.90
N CYS A 103 5.30 18.62 1.85
CA CYS A 103 5.68 18.98 0.49
C CYS A 103 4.90 20.24 0.05
N GLN A 104 5.53 21.40 0.14
CA GLN A 104 4.97 22.68 -0.27
C GLN A 104 5.30 22.93 -1.73
N ILE A 105 4.26 23.06 -2.56
CA ILE A 105 4.42 23.36 -3.98
C ILE A 105 4.06 24.83 -4.20
N ALA A 106 5.09 25.66 -4.42
CA ALA A 106 4.91 27.06 -4.76
C ALA A 106 4.47 27.22 -6.21
N LEU A 107 3.45 28.04 -6.42
CA LEU A 107 2.89 28.38 -7.73
C LEU A 107 3.31 29.80 -8.07
N ALA A 108 3.86 29.98 -9.28
CA ALA A 108 4.46 31.25 -9.67
C ALA A 108 3.44 32.40 -9.72
N ARG A 109 2.49 32.33 -10.66
CA ARG A 109 1.49 33.38 -10.91
C ARG A 109 0.27 32.79 -11.59
N VAL A 110 -0.90 33.18 -11.12
CA VAL A 110 -2.17 32.93 -11.82
C VAL A 110 -2.69 34.28 -12.31
N SER A 111 -2.87 34.44 -13.62
CA SER A 111 -3.38 35.68 -14.21
C SER A 111 -4.81 35.98 -13.75
N GLY A 112 -5.24 37.23 -13.90
CA GLY A 112 -6.63 37.61 -13.65
C GLY A 112 -7.57 36.94 -14.66
N TRP A 113 -8.79 36.62 -14.22
CA TRP A 113 -9.84 35.99 -15.03
C TRP A 113 -9.37 34.82 -15.90
N SER A 114 -8.48 34.00 -15.35
CA SER A 114 -7.90 32.88 -16.07
C SER A 114 -8.05 31.58 -15.31
N THR A 115 -7.96 30.49 -16.06
CA THR A 115 -7.78 29.15 -15.51
C THR A 115 -6.41 28.66 -15.91
N SER A 116 -5.56 28.37 -14.93
CA SER A 116 -4.22 27.84 -15.11
C SER A 116 -4.16 26.41 -14.61
N THR A 117 -3.60 25.52 -15.41
CA THR A 117 -3.39 24.12 -15.03
C THR A 117 -1.91 23.89 -14.81
N PHE A 118 -1.57 23.35 -13.65
CA PHE A 118 -0.21 23.00 -13.27
C PHE A 118 -0.06 21.49 -13.20
N PHE A 119 1.07 20.98 -13.67
CA PHE A 119 1.36 19.56 -13.73
C PHE A 119 2.65 19.23 -12.97
N TRP A 120 2.63 18.17 -12.17
CA TRP A 120 3.81 17.62 -11.53
C TRP A 120 3.85 16.10 -11.69
N SER A 121 5.05 15.53 -11.74
CA SER A 121 5.25 14.10 -11.59
C SER A 121 5.63 13.76 -10.15
N LEU A 122 4.90 12.82 -9.58
CA LEU A 122 5.04 12.34 -8.21
C LEU A 122 5.32 10.85 -8.24
N SER A 123 6.19 10.37 -7.37
CA SER A 123 6.41 8.93 -7.18
C SER A 123 6.04 8.57 -5.74
N PRO A 124 4.87 7.96 -5.51
CA PRO A 124 4.43 7.57 -4.17
C PRO A 124 5.32 6.46 -3.64
N CYS A 125 5.79 6.59 -2.40
CA CYS A 125 6.66 5.60 -1.76
C CYS A 125 5.90 4.52 -0.97
N CYS A 126 4.65 4.81 -0.58
CA CYS A 126 3.80 3.96 0.26
C CYS A 126 2.45 3.76 -0.40
N ARG A 127 1.86 2.58 -0.24
CA ARG A 127 0.49 2.29 -0.68
C ARG A 127 -0.52 3.18 0.06
N GLY A 128 -1.74 3.16 -0.45
CA GLY A 128 -2.88 3.80 0.19
C GLY A 128 -3.73 4.59 -0.79
N ILE A 129 -4.80 5.18 -0.25
CA ILE A 129 -5.70 6.05 -1.00
C ILE A 129 -5.34 7.50 -0.68
N TYR A 130 -5.09 8.29 -1.71
CA TYR A 130 -4.64 9.67 -1.59
C TYR A 130 -5.62 10.64 -2.27
N PRO A 131 -5.79 11.86 -1.73
CA PRO A 131 -5.08 12.40 -0.56
C PRO A 131 -5.71 11.93 0.76
N GLN A 132 -4.90 11.63 1.76
CA GLN A 132 -5.35 11.18 3.09
C GLN A 132 -6.01 12.30 3.91
N ALA A 133 -5.66 13.56 3.60
CA ALA A 133 -6.24 14.75 4.21
C ALA A 133 -6.70 15.73 3.12
N THR A 134 -7.63 16.62 3.45
CA THR A 134 -8.08 17.65 2.50
C THR A 134 -6.91 18.56 2.15
N PRO A 135 -6.49 18.62 0.87
CA PRO A 135 -5.39 19.46 0.47
C PRO A 135 -5.78 20.93 0.60
N THR A 136 -4.80 21.78 0.91
CA THR A 136 -5.04 23.20 1.15
C THR A 136 -4.18 24.06 0.25
N ILE A 137 -4.74 25.16 -0.24
CA ILE A 137 -3.98 26.23 -0.87
C ILE A 137 -3.83 27.37 0.13
N SER A 138 -2.67 28.01 0.14
CA SER A 138 -2.37 29.12 1.03
C SER A 138 -1.71 30.27 0.29
N THR A 139 -1.87 31.48 0.81
CA THR A 139 -1.14 32.66 0.33
C THR A 139 -0.86 33.59 1.50
N GLY A 140 0.37 34.11 1.55
CA GLY A 140 0.79 35.19 2.43
C GLY A 140 1.26 36.43 1.67
N PHE A 141 1.13 36.44 0.34
CA PHE A 141 1.58 37.56 -0.49
C PHE A 141 0.72 38.81 -0.21
N PRO A 142 1.29 40.04 -0.17
CA PRO A 142 2.66 40.41 -0.56
C PRO A 142 3.72 40.39 0.54
N PHE A 143 3.35 40.63 1.79
CA PHE A 143 4.33 40.90 2.87
C PHE A 143 4.58 39.71 3.80
N GLY A 144 3.82 38.62 3.68
CA GLY A 144 3.92 37.45 4.57
C GLY A 144 3.47 37.71 6.02
N LEU A 145 2.81 38.84 6.30
CA LEU A 145 2.36 39.18 7.67
C LEU A 145 1.27 38.26 8.19
N TRP A 146 0.45 37.72 7.29
CA TRP A 146 -0.60 36.76 7.60
C TRP A 146 -0.78 35.81 6.42
N ALA A 147 -0.90 34.51 6.70
CA ALA A 147 -1.16 33.50 5.70
C ALA A 147 -2.62 33.04 5.78
N CYS A 148 -3.38 33.25 4.72
CA CYS A 148 -4.72 32.69 4.59
C CYS A 148 -4.65 31.33 3.93
N ARG A 149 -5.47 30.38 4.39
CA ARG A 149 -5.56 29.02 3.85
C ARG A 149 -6.99 28.70 3.43
N ARG A 150 -7.14 27.85 2.41
CA ARG A 150 -8.43 27.37 1.91
C ARG A 150 -8.32 25.91 1.49
N GLY A 151 -9.32 25.11 1.86
CA GLY A 151 -9.42 23.72 1.39
C GLY A 151 -9.69 23.65 -0.11
N LEU A 152 -9.07 22.67 -0.76
CA LEU A 152 -9.21 22.36 -2.18
C LEU A 152 -10.23 21.25 -2.36
N ALA A 153 -10.97 21.29 -3.47
CA ALA A 153 -11.80 20.17 -3.87
C ALA A 153 -10.95 19.10 -4.57
N VAL A 154 -11.15 17.85 -4.19
CA VAL A 154 -10.50 16.68 -4.79
C VAL A 154 -11.52 16.01 -5.70
N ARG A 155 -11.21 15.92 -7.00
CA ARG A 155 -12.15 15.35 -7.97
C ARG A 155 -12.14 13.83 -7.94
N ASN A 156 -10.95 13.24 -8.01
CA ASN A 156 -10.71 11.79 -8.01
C ASN A 156 -9.65 11.46 -6.96
N SER A 157 -9.70 10.27 -6.37
CA SER A 157 -8.65 9.76 -5.47
C SER A 157 -7.62 8.94 -6.23
N LEU A 158 -6.35 9.02 -5.82
CA LEU A 158 -5.29 8.16 -6.31
C LEU A 158 -5.20 6.90 -5.46
N SER A 159 -5.38 5.74 -6.07
CA SER A 159 -5.14 4.44 -5.44
C SER A 159 -3.70 4.00 -5.72
N VAL A 160 -2.88 3.88 -4.68
CA VAL A 160 -1.50 3.39 -4.79
C VAL A 160 -1.42 1.96 -4.28
N TRP A 161 -1.12 1.01 -5.18
CA TRP A 161 -0.94 -0.41 -4.87
C TRP A 161 0.42 -0.70 -4.24
N PRO A 162 0.49 -1.71 -3.33
CA PRO A 162 1.77 -2.12 -2.75
C PRO A 162 2.76 -2.58 -3.81
N ARG A 163 4.05 -2.26 -3.61
CA ARG A 163 5.10 -2.77 -4.48
C ARG A 163 5.20 -4.29 -4.35
N THR A 164 5.23 -4.98 -5.48
CA THR A 164 5.55 -6.41 -5.53
C THR A 164 6.96 -6.63 -6.06
N PHE A 165 7.64 -7.66 -5.58
CA PHE A 165 8.88 -8.16 -6.14
C PHE A 165 8.67 -9.57 -6.72
N ALA A 166 9.55 -9.99 -7.64
CA ALA A 166 9.46 -11.31 -8.24
C ALA A 166 9.89 -12.38 -7.23
N VAL A 167 9.09 -13.46 -7.12
CA VAL A 167 9.41 -14.65 -6.35
C VAL A 167 9.73 -15.74 -7.36
N GLU A 168 11.00 -16.14 -7.43
CA GLU A 168 11.50 -17.00 -8.52
C GLU A 168 11.16 -18.48 -8.37
N THR A 169 11.03 -18.95 -7.13
CA THR A 169 10.75 -20.35 -6.82
C THR A 169 9.60 -20.37 -5.84
N LEU A 170 8.56 -21.13 -6.13
CA LEU A 170 7.47 -21.33 -5.17
C LEU A 170 7.61 -22.71 -4.52
N LEU A 171 7.13 -22.79 -3.28
CA LEU A 171 6.97 -24.07 -2.61
C LEU A 171 5.87 -24.82 -3.34
N ASP A 172 6.13 -26.08 -3.69
CA ASP A 172 5.09 -26.92 -4.24
C ASP A 172 4.04 -27.18 -3.14
N ALA A 173 2.86 -26.59 -3.32
CA ALA A 173 1.78 -26.77 -2.36
C ALA A 173 1.29 -28.23 -2.36
N GLN A 174 1.59 -29.00 -3.41
CA GLN A 174 1.28 -30.43 -3.49
C GLN A 174 2.21 -31.27 -2.61
N GLU A 175 3.52 -30.98 -2.61
CA GLU A 175 4.51 -31.65 -1.76
C GLU A 175 4.38 -31.30 -0.28
N SER A 176 3.60 -30.27 0.07
CA SER A 176 3.39 -29.91 1.46
C SER A 176 2.15 -30.57 2.07
N MET A 177 1.27 -31.23 1.31
CA MET A 177 0.11 -31.96 1.88
C MET A 177 0.55 -33.14 2.78
N PRO A 178 -0.16 -33.48 3.88
CA PRO A 178 0.11 -34.68 4.65
C PRO A 178 0.00 -35.93 3.77
N SER A 179 0.80 -36.98 4.04
CA SER A 179 0.86 -38.19 3.21
C SER A 179 -0.50 -38.86 3.00
N GLU A 180 -1.39 -38.81 4.00
CA GLU A 180 -2.78 -39.32 3.88
C GLU A 180 -3.60 -38.59 2.80
N GLU A 181 -3.31 -37.31 2.52
CA GLU A 181 -3.90 -36.54 1.41
C GLU A 181 -3.07 -36.68 0.11
N ARG A 182 -1.76 -36.95 0.17
CA ARG A 182 -0.96 -37.31 -1.02
C ARG A 182 -1.37 -38.64 -1.63
N PHE A 183 -1.75 -39.61 -0.79
CA PHE A 183 -2.33 -40.88 -1.24
C PHE A 183 -3.78 -40.74 -1.75
N SER A 184 -4.34 -39.52 -1.75
CA SER A 184 -5.61 -39.22 -2.43
C SER A 184 -5.43 -38.92 -3.93
N ASP A 185 -4.29 -39.30 -4.52
CA ASP A 185 -4.09 -39.41 -5.97
C ASP A 185 -5.14 -40.28 -6.68
N HIS A 186 -5.95 -41.02 -5.91
CA HIS A 186 -7.11 -41.79 -6.38
C HIS A 186 -8.46 -41.07 -6.22
N LEU A 187 -8.49 -39.76 -5.93
CA LEU A 187 -9.75 -39.01 -5.98
C LEU A 187 -10.22 -38.92 -7.43
N THR A 188 -11.33 -39.58 -7.74
CA THR A 188 -11.94 -39.54 -9.07
C THR A 188 -12.55 -38.15 -9.30
N GLY A 189 -12.03 -37.42 -10.28
CA GLY A 189 -12.53 -36.11 -10.69
C GLY A 189 -13.40 -36.17 -11.95
N GLU A 190 -14.04 -35.04 -12.29
CA GLU A 190 -14.80 -34.91 -13.55
C GLU A 190 -13.93 -34.45 -14.72
N PHE A 191 -12.81 -33.75 -14.46
CA PHE A 191 -12.11 -32.96 -15.48
C PHE A 191 -10.59 -33.17 -15.60
N GLY A 192 -9.94 -34.01 -14.76
CA GLY A 192 -8.49 -34.27 -14.88
C GLY A 192 -8.14 -35.37 -15.89
N ASP A 193 -6.91 -35.87 -15.92
CA ASP A 193 -6.48 -36.87 -16.92
C ASP A 193 -7.13 -38.25 -16.71
N MET A 194 -7.27 -39.02 -17.79
CA MET A 194 -7.83 -40.37 -17.71
C MET A 194 -6.84 -41.30 -17.00
N THR A 195 -7.18 -41.74 -15.79
CA THR A 195 -6.33 -42.63 -14.98
C THR A 195 -6.61 -44.09 -15.26
N GLY A 196 -7.85 -44.43 -15.61
CA GLY A 196 -8.24 -45.81 -15.80
C GLY A 196 -9.64 -45.99 -16.35
N THR A 197 -10.06 -47.25 -16.43
CA THR A 197 -11.41 -47.62 -16.87
C THR A 197 -11.97 -48.68 -15.94
N ARG A 198 -13.26 -48.59 -15.61
CA ARG A 198 -13.95 -49.56 -14.77
C ARG A 198 -15.37 -49.86 -15.26
N PRO A 199 -16.00 -50.95 -14.78
CA PRO A 199 -17.41 -51.21 -15.06
C PRO A 199 -18.29 -50.07 -14.52
N TYR A 200 -19.34 -49.74 -15.28
CA TYR A 200 -20.39 -48.81 -14.88
C TYR A 200 -21.08 -49.28 -13.60
N ARG A 201 -21.35 -48.35 -12.68
CA ARG A 201 -22.18 -48.55 -11.49
C ARG A 201 -23.35 -47.58 -11.53
N GLU A 202 -24.49 -47.98 -10.96
CA GLU A 202 -25.65 -47.10 -10.85
C GLU A 202 -25.28 -45.82 -10.09
N GLY A 203 -25.61 -44.66 -10.68
CA GLY A 203 -25.21 -43.33 -10.20
C GLY A 203 -24.04 -42.71 -10.96
N ASP A 204 -23.33 -43.48 -11.81
CA ASP A 204 -22.32 -42.90 -12.70
C ASP A 204 -22.96 -42.10 -13.83
N SER A 205 -22.36 -40.95 -14.17
CA SER A 205 -22.78 -40.11 -15.28
C SER A 205 -22.47 -40.77 -16.63
N LEU A 206 -23.49 -40.88 -17.49
CA LEU A 206 -23.34 -41.41 -18.86
C LEU A 206 -22.35 -40.62 -19.73
N ARG A 207 -22.07 -39.35 -19.38
CA ARG A 207 -21.04 -38.53 -20.05
C ARG A 207 -19.63 -39.11 -19.89
N ARG A 208 -19.39 -39.96 -18.88
CA ARG A 208 -18.09 -40.58 -18.62
C ARG A 208 -17.94 -41.96 -19.28
N VAL A 209 -18.92 -42.41 -20.07
CA VAL A 209 -18.88 -43.73 -20.72
C VAL A 209 -17.88 -43.72 -21.88
N HIS A 210 -16.95 -44.67 -21.87
CA HIS A 210 -16.04 -44.90 -22.99
C HIS A 210 -16.75 -45.73 -24.07
N TRP A 211 -17.45 -45.07 -24.99
CA TRP A 211 -18.28 -45.73 -26.01
C TRP A 211 -17.52 -46.77 -26.84
N ALA A 212 -16.29 -46.49 -27.25
CA ALA A 212 -15.51 -47.42 -28.06
C ALA A 212 -15.10 -48.71 -27.31
N GLN A 213 -14.95 -48.65 -25.99
CA GLN A 213 -14.56 -49.81 -25.18
C GLN A 213 -15.80 -50.56 -24.69
N THR A 214 -16.88 -49.82 -24.45
CA THR A 214 -18.23 -50.36 -24.22
C THR A 214 -18.69 -51.21 -25.40
N ALA A 215 -18.56 -50.70 -26.63
CA ALA A 215 -18.96 -51.40 -27.85
C ALA A 215 -18.17 -52.70 -28.10
N ARG A 216 -16.93 -52.80 -27.62
CA ARG A 216 -16.07 -53.99 -27.78
C ARG A 216 -16.31 -55.07 -26.73
N ASN A 217 -16.79 -54.70 -25.55
CA ASN A 217 -16.90 -55.60 -24.40
C ASN A 217 -18.37 -55.90 -24.01
N ASP A 218 -19.33 -55.37 -24.77
CA ASP A 218 -20.78 -55.50 -24.56
C ASP A 218 -21.24 -55.17 -23.12
N ARG A 219 -20.50 -54.27 -22.46
CA ARG A 219 -20.76 -53.81 -21.09
C ARG A 219 -20.37 -52.35 -20.96
N LEU A 220 -21.17 -51.55 -20.24
CA LEU A 220 -20.88 -50.13 -20.03
C LEU A 220 -19.58 -49.97 -19.22
N ILE A 221 -18.63 -49.26 -19.81
CA ILE A 221 -17.33 -48.95 -19.20
C ILE A 221 -17.22 -47.44 -19.02
N VAL A 222 -16.85 -47.03 -17.81
CA VAL A 222 -16.70 -45.64 -17.40
C VAL A 222 -15.22 -45.29 -17.32
N CYS A 223 -14.85 -44.14 -17.88
CA CYS A 223 -13.53 -43.55 -17.73
C CYS A 223 -13.39 -42.98 -16.31
N GLU A 224 -12.39 -43.45 -15.56
CA GLU A 224 -11.96 -42.78 -14.35
C GLU A 224 -10.98 -41.67 -14.73
N ARG A 225 -11.21 -40.48 -14.18
CA ARG A 225 -10.34 -39.32 -14.38
C ARG A 225 -9.77 -38.91 -13.03
N GLN A 226 -8.52 -38.47 -13.00
CA GLN A 226 -7.91 -37.89 -11.80
C GLN A 226 -8.67 -36.59 -11.45
N ALA A 227 -8.83 -36.30 -10.16
CA ALA A 227 -9.14 -34.94 -9.74
C ALA A 227 -7.91 -34.06 -9.99
N SER A 228 -8.08 -32.89 -10.63
CA SER A 228 -6.99 -31.91 -10.66
C SER A 228 -6.81 -31.39 -9.23
N VAL A 229 -5.74 -31.81 -8.55
CA VAL A 229 -5.42 -31.30 -7.22
C VAL A 229 -4.86 -29.88 -7.39
N LEU A 230 -5.73 -28.88 -7.28
CA LEU A 230 -5.31 -27.49 -7.24
C LEU A 230 -4.57 -27.25 -5.93
N SER A 231 -3.34 -26.74 -6.05
CA SER A 231 -2.55 -26.20 -4.96
C SER A 231 -3.37 -25.16 -4.19
N ASN A 232 -3.69 -25.43 -2.92
CA ASN A 232 -4.41 -24.50 -2.04
C ASN A 232 -3.43 -23.86 -1.07
N VAL A 233 -3.29 -22.53 -1.14
CA VAL A 233 -2.36 -21.75 -0.32
C VAL A 233 -3.13 -20.70 0.46
N GLU A 234 -3.01 -20.75 1.79
CA GLU A 234 -3.55 -19.75 2.71
C GLU A 234 -2.42 -18.85 3.20
N LEU A 235 -2.45 -17.59 2.77
CA LEU A 235 -1.54 -16.54 3.19
C LEU A 235 -2.17 -15.71 4.29
N ILE A 236 -1.51 -15.65 5.44
CA ILE A 236 -2.00 -14.95 6.63
C ILE A 236 -0.99 -13.86 6.97
N ALA A 237 -1.40 -12.61 6.90
CA ALA A 237 -0.62 -11.47 7.35
C ALA A 237 -1.16 -10.96 8.68
N ASP A 238 -0.28 -10.93 9.68
CA ASP A 238 -0.52 -10.20 10.90
C ASP A 238 -0.28 -8.71 10.63
N ILE A 239 -1.31 -7.90 10.85
CA ILE A 239 -1.30 -6.44 10.60
C ILE A 239 -1.59 -5.65 11.87
N SER A 240 -1.39 -6.26 13.05
CA SER A 240 -1.66 -5.61 14.34
C SER A 240 -0.71 -4.42 14.58
N PRO A 241 -1.21 -3.22 14.94
CA PRO A 241 -0.37 -2.04 15.15
C PRO A 241 0.78 -2.27 16.12
N GLU A 242 0.52 -2.99 17.22
CA GLU A 242 1.44 -3.14 18.34
C GLU A 242 2.70 -3.96 18.04
N ILE A 243 2.68 -4.76 16.97
CA ILE A 243 3.77 -5.67 16.63
C ILE A 243 4.69 -5.08 15.56
N HIS A 244 4.24 -4.01 14.90
CA HIS A 244 4.95 -3.37 13.80
C HIS A 244 5.71 -2.14 14.28
N THR A 245 6.92 -2.00 13.77
CA THR A 245 7.84 -0.90 14.03
C THR A 245 8.33 -0.29 12.72
N GLY A 246 8.91 0.90 12.84
CA GLY A 246 9.35 1.74 11.73
C GLY A 246 8.21 2.59 11.18
N ASP A 247 8.59 3.66 10.47
CA ASP A 247 7.66 4.60 9.84
C ASP A 247 7.84 4.59 8.32
N GLY A 248 6.78 4.98 7.62
CA GLY A 248 6.81 5.18 6.18
C GLY A 248 7.07 3.92 5.36
N PRO A 249 7.76 4.02 4.20
CA PRO A 249 7.90 2.92 3.25
C PRO A 249 8.77 1.79 3.78
N ASN A 250 9.53 2.04 4.84
CA ASN A 250 10.45 1.08 5.44
C ASN A 250 9.87 0.42 6.68
N SER A 251 8.61 0.70 7.06
CA SER A 251 8.00 0.02 8.20
C SER A 251 7.83 -1.47 7.95
N SER A 252 7.87 -2.24 9.04
CA SER A 252 7.62 -3.69 9.01
C SER A 252 6.20 -4.05 8.52
N LEU A 253 5.20 -3.18 8.76
CA LEU A 253 3.85 -3.34 8.23
C LEU A 253 3.84 -3.25 6.70
N GLU A 254 4.46 -2.20 6.15
CA GLU A 254 4.56 -2.01 4.70
C GLU A 254 5.24 -3.23 4.03
N TRP A 255 6.33 -3.72 4.62
CA TRP A 255 7.01 -4.91 4.12
C TRP A 255 6.21 -6.20 4.26
N THR A 256 5.47 -6.39 5.35
CA THR A 256 4.54 -7.51 5.52
C THR A 256 3.54 -7.57 4.38
N ILE A 257 2.98 -6.43 4.00
CA ILE A 257 1.99 -6.33 2.92
C ILE A 257 2.63 -6.49 1.54
N ARG A 258 3.84 -5.97 1.32
CA ARG A 258 4.61 -6.21 0.09
C ARG A 258 4.95 -7.69 -0.11
N ILE A 259 5.34 -8.40 0.96
CA ILE A 259 5.61 -9.84 0.92
C ILE A 259 4.32 -10.61 0.61
N LEU A 260 3.23 -10.30 1.32
CA LEU A 260 1.91 -10.90 1.08
C LEU A 260 1.47 -10.72 -0.38
N ALA A 261 1.55 -9.50 -0.91
CA ALA A 261 1.18 -9.18 -2.28
C ALA A 261 2.04 -9.92 -3.31
N SER A 262 3.36 -9.99 -3.07
CA SER A 262 4.32 -10.65 -3.96
C SER A 262 4.08 -12.16 -4.02
N LEU A 263 3.88 -12.79 -2.86
CA LEU A 263 3.56 -14.21 -2.74
C LEU A 263 2.20 -14.55 -3.37
N ALA A 264 1.16 -13.76 -3.08
CA ALA A 264 -0.16 -13.98 -3.65
C ALA A 264 -0.15 -13.87 -5.18
N LYS A 265 0.58 -12.89 -5.72
CA LYS A 265 0.77 -12.70 -7.16
C LYS A 265 1.52 -13.87 -7.78
N ALA A 266 2.57 -14.38 -7.11
CA ALA A 266 3.34 -15.50 -7.60
C ALA A 266 2.49 -16.78 -7.67
N TRP A 267 1.80 -17.17 -6.60
CA TRP A 267 0.95 -18.37 -6.61
C TRP A 267 -0.26 -18.23 -7.53
N HIS A 268 -0.81 -17.03 -7.68
CA HIS A 268 -1.87 -16.76 -8.65
C HIS A 268 -1.41 -17.00 -10.08
N ALA A 269 -0.15 -16.67 -10.40
CA ALA A 269 0.44 -16.92 -11.72
C ALA A 269 0.65 -18.42 -12.00
N GLU A 270 0.83 -19.24 -10.96
CA GLU A 270 0.88 -20.72 -11.05
C GLU A 270 -0.51 -21.38 -11.01
N HIS A 271 -1.58 -20.60 -11.10
CA HIS A 271 -2.96 -21.10 -11.03
C HIS A 271 -3.31 -21.84 -9.71
N ALA A 272 -2.62 -21.53 -8.62
CA ALA A 272 -3.00 -22.00 -7.28
C ALA A 272 -4.23 -21.24 -6.76
N LEU A 273 -5.03 -21.91 -5.93
CA LEU A 273 -6.10 -21.28 -5.18
C LEU A 273 -5.48 -20.53 -3.98
N VAL A 274 -5.44 -19.21 -4.07
CA VAL A 274 -4.85 -18.35 -3.04
C VAL A 274 -5.95 -17.74 -2.18
N THR A 275 -5.84 -17.98 -0.87
CA THR A 275 -6.66 -17.31 0.14
C THR A 275 -5.77 -16.39 0.96
N CYS A 276 -6.01 -15.09 0.91
CA CYS A 276 -5.30 -14.11 1.73
C CYS A 276 -6.15 -13.72 2.93
N ARG A 277 -5.51 -13.58 4.10
CA ARG A 277 -6.18 -13.20 5.34
C ARG A 277 -5.37 -12.18 6.09
N TRP A 278 -6.05 -11.18 6.60
CA TRP A 278 -5.49 -10.13 7.45
C TRP A 278 -6.61 -9.61 8.35
N GLY A 279 -6.32 -9.33 9.62
CA GLY A 279 -7.37 -8.92 10.54
C GLY A 279 -8.43 -10.02 10.73
N THR A 280 -9.69 -9.61 10.63
CA THR A 280 -10.87 -10.51 10.57
C THR A 280 -11.30 -10.82 9.13
N GLN A 281 -10.63 -10.24 8.13
CA GLN A 281 -11.01 -10.36 6.72
C GLN A 281 -10.34 -11.58 6.08
N SER A 282 -11.10 -12.29 5.26
CA SER A 282 -10.61 -13.35 4.38
C SER A 282 -10.97 -13.02 2.94
N PHE A 283 -9.98 -13.06 2.07
CA PHE A 283 -10.10 -12.73 0.66
C PHE A 283 -9.64 -13.92 -0.18
N VAL A 284 -10.56 -14.56 -0.89
CA VAL A 284 -10.24 -15.62 -1.86
C VAL A 284 -9.95 -14.97 -3.20
N VAL A 285 -8.72 -15.15 -3.71
CA VAL A 285 -8.29 -14.57 -4.97
C VAL A 285 -8.90 -15.38 -6.11
N SER A 286 -9.83 -14.76 -6.84
CA SER A 286 -10.42 -15.39 -8.03
C SER A 286 -9.37 -15.60 -9.12
N PHE A 287 -9.52 -16.65 -9.91
CA PHE A 287 -8.67 -16.86 -11.09
C PHE A 287 -8.80 -15.69 -12.09
N GLY A 288 -7.70 -15.39 -12.78
CA GLY A 288 -7.63 -14.34 -13.79
C GLY A 288 -7.26 -12.94 -13.26
N PRO A 289 -7.07 -11.96 -14.16
CA PRO A 289 -6.47 -10.66 -13.83
C PRO A 289 -7.32 -9.77 -12.91
N LEU A 290 -8.64 -9.96 -12.91
CA LEU A 290 -9.55 -9.23 -12.03
C LEU A 290 -9.41 -9.66 -10.56
N GLY A 291 -9.09 -10.92 -10.29
CA GLY A 291 -8.92 -11.42 -8.93
C GLY A 291 -7.71 -10.79 -8.25
N ILE A 292 -6.56 -10.77 -8.94
CA ILE A 292 -5.35 -10.11 -8.42
C ILE A 292 -5.56 -8.60 -8.27
N ARG A 293 -6.24 -7.95 -9.22
CA ARG A 293 -6.57 -6.52 -9.13
C ARG A 293 -7.37 -6.20 -7.86
N ARG A 294 -8.43 -6.99 -7.57
CA ARG A 294 -9.24 -6.80 -6.36
C ARG A 294 -8.44 -7.06 -5.08
N LEU A 295 -7.52 -8.03 -5.09
CA LEU A 295 -6.61 -8.23 -3.97
C LEU A 295 -5.73 -6.99 -3.74
N MET A 296 -5.11 -6.44 -4.79
CA MET A 296 -4.25 -5.25 -4.67
C MET A 296 -5.05 -4.03 -4.19
N GLU A 297 -6.28 -3.85 -4.69
CA GLU A 297 -7.21 -2.82 -4.21
C GLU A 297 -7.57 -3.02 -2.71
N ALA A 298 -7.78 -4.26 -2.27
CA ALA A 298 -8.07 -4.56 -0.86
C ALA A 298 -6.85 -4.29 0.05
N LEU A 299 -5.64 -4.68 -0.37
CA LEU A 299 -4.40 -4.38 0.36
C LEU A 299 -4.12 -2.88 0.47
N THR A 300 -4.54 -2.11 -0.54
CA THR A 300 -4.43 -0.65 -0.56
C THR A 300 -5.34 0.04 0.47
N GLN A 301 -6.44 -0.62 0.85
CA GLN A 301 -7.38 -0.10 1.85
C GLN A 301 -6.94 -0.36 3.30
N ILE A 302 -5.90 -1.19 3.52
CA ILE A 302 -5.37 -1.44 4.86
C ILE A 302 -4.79 -0.12 5.40
N PRO A 303 -5.24 0.36 6.57
CA PRO A 303 -4.76 1.62 7.14
C PRO A 303 -3.24 1.55 7.43
N PRO A 304 -2.54 2.70 7.37
CA PRO A 304 -1.09 2.74 7.60
C PRO A 304 -0.69 2.34 9.02
N ASN A 305 -1.60 2.41 9.98
CA ASN A 305 -1.37 1.98 11.37
C ASN A 305 -1.72 0.50 11.57
N GLY A 306 -2.15 -0.22 10.54
CA GLY A 306 -2.63 -1.59 10.69
C GLY A 306 -4.01 -1.70 11.33
N LEU A 307 -4.46 -2.93 11.52
CA LEU A 307 -5.76 -3.28 12.09
C LEU A 307 -5.56 -4.41 13.09
N GLU A 308 -6.32 -4.44 14.19
CA GLU A 308 -6.27 -5.58 15.11
C GLU A 308 -6.53 -6.89 14.35
N SER A 309 -5.66 -7.86 14.60
CA SER A 309 -5.68 -9.17 13.96
C SER A 309 -5.99 -10.27 14.98
N ASP A 310 -6.90 -11.16 14.62
CA ASP A 310 -7.11 -12.41 15.34
C ASP A 310 -6.69 -13.59 14.47
N LEU A 311 -5.50 -14.12 14.75
CA LEU A 311 -4.90 -15.24 14.03
C LEU A 311 -5.47 -16.62 14.45
N ARG A 312 -6.45 -16.66 15.37
CA ARG A 312 -6.93 -17.91 16.00
C ARG A 312 -7.74 -18.82 15.07
N HIS A 313 -8.23 -18.32 13.95
CA HIS A 313 -9.15 -19.06 13.06
C HIS A 313 -8.54 -19.34 11.67
N SER A 314 -7.41 -20.05 11.56
CA SER A 314 -6.94 -20.51 10.25
C SER A 314 -7.69 -21.77 9.79
N SER A 315 -7.88 -21.90 8.47
CA SER A 315 -8.40 -23.15 7.87
C SER A 315 -7.43 -24.29 8.18
N ARG A 316 -7.87 -25.56 8.13
CA ARG A 316 -6.98 -26.72 8.39
C ARG A 316 -6.41 -27.36 7.13
N SER A 317 -6.78 -26.90 5.94
CA SER A 317 -6.41 -27.54 4.66
C SER A 317 -5.42 -26.70 3.87
N GLY A 318 -4.36 -27.32 3.34
CA GLY A 318 -3.40 -26.70 2.42
C GLY A 318 -2.13 -26.14 3.06
N LEU A 319 -1.29 -25.51 2.23
CA LEU A 319 -0.06 -24.82 2.66
C LEU A 319 -0.43 -23.50 3.31
N GLN A 320 0.00 -23.28 4.55
CA GLN A 320 -0.22 -22.05 5.30
C GLN A 320 1.07 -21.26 5.47
N ILE A 321 1.05 -20.00 5.07
CA ILE A 321 2.17 -19.08 5.29
C ILE A 321 1.71 -17.95 6.18
N LEU A 322 2.36 -17.86 7.34
CA LEU A 322 2.10 -16.82 8.31
C LEU A 322 3.22 -15.79 8.28
N ILE A 323 2.87 -14.54 7.97
CA ILE A 323 3.77 -13.39 7.93
C ILE A 323 3.45 -12.54 9.15
N SER A 324 4.40 -12.41 10.08
CA SER A 324 4.27 -11.57 11.28
C SER A 324 5.66 -11.12 11.73
N THR A 325 5.73 -10.27 12.75
CA THR A 325 7.00 -9.89 13.37
C THR A 325 7.37 -10.83 14.51
N ASP A 326 8.62 -10.78 14.94
CA ASP A 326 9.10 -11.47 16.14
C ASP A 326 8.23 -11.17 17.38
N LEU A 327 7.83 -9.90 17.57
CA LEU A 327 6.89 -9.50 18.63
C LEU A 327 5.52 -10.17 18.51
N GLY A 328 4.99 -10.30 17.29
CA GLY A 328 3.71 -10.96 17.02
C GLY A 328 3.74 -12.44 17.39
N PHE A 329 4.81 -13.16 17.04
CA PHE A 329 4.97 -14.58 17.40
C PHE A 329 5.18 -14.81 18.89
N VAL A 330 5.76 -13.85 19.62
CA VAL A 330 5.84 -13.88 21.08
C VAL A 330 4.46 -13.67 21.71
N ARG A 331 3.67 -12.72 21.18
CA ARG A 331 2.35 -12.38 21.71
C ARG A 331 1.30 -13.47 21.46
N PHE A 332 1.35 -14.06 20.26
CA PHE A 332 0.48 -15.15 19.85
C PHE A 332 1.32 -16.34 19.38
N PRO A 333 1.79 -17.19 20.31
CA PRO A 333 2.56 -18.37 19.97
C PRO A 333 1.65 -19.33 19.19
N VAL A 334 1.83 -19.33 17.88
CA VAL A 334 1.16 -20.28 17.00
C VAL A 334 1.82 -21.66 17.22
N PRO A 335 1.08 -22.76 17.33
CA PRO A 335 1.69 -24.10 17.43
C PRO A 335 2.51 -24.42 16.17
N THR A 336 3.75 -24.85 16.34
CA THR A 336 4.67 -25.28 15.24
C THR A 336 4.35 -26.66 14.68
N ARG A 337 3.41 -27.40 15.29
CA ARG A 337 3.20 -28.84 15.03
C ARG A 337 2.51 -29.20 13.71
N HIS A 338 2.12 -28.22 12.89
CA HIS A 338 1.53 -28.50 11.57
C HIS A 338 2.61 -28.49 10.50
N ALA A 339 2.85 -29.63 9.85
CA ALA A 339 3.88 -29.81 8.83
C ALA A 339 3.76 -28.84 7.63
N ASN A 340 2.53 -28.41 7.35
CA ASN A 340 2.16 -27.54 6.21
C ASN A 340 2.21 -26.05 6.54
N ARG A 341 2.70 -25.67 7.72
CA ARG A 341 2.81 -24.25 8.09
C ARG A 341 4.24 -23.77 7.90
N ARG A 342 4.39 -22.61 7.28
CA ARG A 342 5.66 -21.88 7.12
C ARG A 342 5.50 -20.50 7.74
N ARG A 343 6.57 -19.97 8.31
CA ARG A 343 6.56 -18.66 8.96
C ARG A 343 7.55 -17.74 8.29
N ILE A 344 7.14 -16.49 8.10
CA ILE A 344 7.99 -15.40 7.70
C ILE A 344 7.96 -14.40 8.86
N VAL A 345 9.11 -14.24 9.50
CA VAL A 345 9.30 -13.44 10.70
C VAL A 345 10.08 -12.19 10.34
N LEU A 346 9.50 -11.01 10.56
CA LEU A 346 10.19 -9.73 10.42
C LEU A 346 10.71 -9.27 11.79
N SER A 347 11.99 -8.86 11.87
CA SER A 347 12.62 -8.37 13.10
C SER A 347 12.14 -6.96 13.46
N ALA A 348 11.29 -6.79 14.47
CA ALA A 348 10.80 -5.47 14.87
C ALA A 348 11.94 -4.51 15.24
N ALA A 349 12.99 -4.98 15.91
CA ALA A 349 14.16 -4.16 16.25
C ALA A 349 14.91 -3.66 14.99
N GLY A 350 15.08 -4.53 14.00
CA GLY A 350 15.78 -4.19 12.77
C GLY A 350 15.02 -3.22 11.86
N PHE A 351 13.70 -3.33 11.83
CA PHE A 351 12.83 -2.37 11.14
C PHE A 351 12.67 -1.03 11.90
N ALA A 352 12.99 -1.00 13.20
CA ALA A 352 13.08 0.23 13.99
C ALA A 352 14.43 0.98 13.82
N GLY A 353 15.38 0.43 13.05
CA GLY A 353 16.71 1.01 12.88
C GLY A 353 17.64 0.87 14.09
N GLN A 354 17.33 -0.04 15.02
CA GLN A 354 18.21 -0.36 16.15
C GLN A 354 19.26 -1.40 15.74
N GLU A 355 20.48 -1.28 16.27
CA GLU A 355 21.49 -2.33 16.12
C GLU A 355 20.94 -3.64 16.68
N ILE A 356 20.99 -4.68 15.84
CA ILE A 356 20.46 -6.00 16.16
C ILE A 356 21.37 -6.63 17.21
N SER A 357 21.07 -6.44 18.49
CA SER A 357 21.74 -7.14 19.58
C SER A 357 21.28 -8.59 19.56
N ASP A 358 21.97 -9.47 18.81
CA ASP A 358 21.82 -10.94 18.78
C ASP A 358 20.50 -11.44 19.37
N VAL A 359 19.38 -11.05 18.75
CA VAL A 359 18.06 -11.55 19.15
C VAL A 359 18.08 -13.00 18.75
N ARG A 360 18.35 -13.83 19.77
CA ARG A 360 18.41 -15.29 19.77
C ARG A 360 18.09 -15.84 18.39
N THR A 361 19.13 -16.04 17.60
CA THR A 361 19.27 -17.15 16.67
C THR A 361 19.13 -18.44 17.47
N SER A 362 17.96 -18.70 18.06
CA SER A 362 17.52 -20.06 18.30
C SER A 362 17.05 -20.61 16.96
N THR A 363 17.98 -20.70 16.01
CA THR A 363 18.08 -21.76 15.02
C THR A 363 18.31 -23.10 15.73
N ARG A 364 17.58 -23.37 16.82
CA ARG A 364 17.54 -24.67 17.49
C ARG A 364 16.20 -25.31 17.15
N GLU A 365 16.35 -26.34 16.32
CA GLU A 365 15.38 -27.36 15.90
C GLU A 365 14.31 -26.92 14.89
N GLY A 366 14.68 -27.00 13.60
CA GLY A 366 13.72 -27.31 12.53
C GLY A 366 13.52 -26.25 11.43
N GLN A 367 14.58 -25.78 10.78
CA GLN A 367 14.72 -25.34 9.35
C GLN A 367 13.47 -24.95 8.50
N ARG A 368 12.43 -24.30 9.06
CA ARG A 368 11.16 -24.02 8.36
C ARG A 368 10.66 -22.57 8.45
N ASP A 369 11.36 -21.73 9.21
CA ASP A 369 10.99 -20.32 9.43
C ASP A 369 12.00 -19.41 8.73
N LEU A 370 11.49 -18.39 8.01
CA LEU A 370 12.26 -17.37 7.31
C LEU A 370 12.35 -16.13 8.20
N TYR A 371 13.56 -15.60 8.43
CA TYR A 371 13.79 -14.46 9.33
C TYR A 371 14.40 -13.27 8.60
N LEU A 372 13.69 -12.14 8.56
CA LEU A 372 14.08 -10.90 7.88
C LEU A 372 14.58 -9.87 8.89
N GLN A 373 15.83 -9.44 8.75
CA GLN A 373 16.56 -8.77 9.83
C GLN A 373 16.47 -7.24 9.83
N GLY A 374 16.05 -6.59 8.74
CA GLY A 374 15.94 -5.13 8.66
C GLY A 374 15.42 -4.68 7.30
N PHE A 375 15.16 -3.37 7.13
CA PHE A 375 14.51 -2.83 5.92
C PHE A 375 15.42 -2.75 4.68
N GLU A 376 16.74 -2.81 4.86
CA GLU A 376 17.70 -2.84 3.75
C GLU A 376 17.72 -4.21 3.08
N GLN A 377 17.59 -4.22 1.74
CA GLN A 377 17.67 -5.44 0.92
C GLN A 377 16.71 -6.57 1.34
N VAL A 378 15.56 -6.26 1.96
CA VAL A 378 14.57 -7.28 2.40
C VAL A 378 14.20 -8.25 1.29
N ALA A 379 14.00 -7.74 0.06
CA ALA A 379 13.66 -8.58 -1.08
C ALA A 379 14.76 -9.60 -1.42
N GLU A 380 16.03 -9.22 -1.29
CA GLU A 380 17.18 -10.11 -1.54
C GLU A 380 17.34 -11.12 -0.40
N GLN A 381 17.23 -10.68 0.86
CA GLN A 381 17.23 -11.57 2.03
C GLN A 381 16.10 -12.61 1.92
N PHE A 382 14.91 -12.15 1.54
CA PHE A 382 13.75 -13.01 1.31
C PHE A 382 14.06 -14.04 0.22
N GLN A 383 14.49 -13.61 -0.97
CA GLN A 383 14.79 -14.54 -2.07
C GLN A 383 15.85 -15.57 -1.70
N HIS A 384 16.93 -15.14 -1.02
CA HIS A 384 18.02 -16.04 -0.62
C HIS A 384 17.53 -17.12 0.36
N GLN A 385 16.81 -16.72 1.41
CA GLN A 385 16.29 -17.68 2.41
C GLN A 385 15.14 -18.53 1.84
N TRP A 386 14.30 -17.95 0.98
CA TRP A 386 13.19 -18.64 0.34
C TRP A 386 13.65 -19.76 -0.60
N ARG A 387 14.67 -19.52 -1.42
CA ARG A 387 15.29 -20.59 -2.25
C ARG A 387 15.80 -21.74 -1.37
N GLY A 388 16.43 -21.42 -0.23
CA GLY A 388 16.87 -22.42 0.74
C GLY A 388 15.73 -23.29 1.29
N LEU A 389 14.55 -22.70 1.51
CA LEU A 389 13.36 -23.43 1.98
C LEU A 389 12.74 -24.32 0.89
N CYS A 390 12.81 -23.93 -0.38
CA CYS A 390 12.26 -24.72 -1.48
C CYS A 390 13.13 -25.94 -1.84
N HIS A 391 14.45 -25.89 -1.62
CA HIS A 391 15.37 -26.98 -1.97
C HIS A 391 15.60 -28.03 -0.88
N VAL A 392 15.11 -27.79 0.34
CA VAL A 392 15.27 -28.70 1.50
C VAL A 392 13.99 -29.54 1.75
N GLY A 393 13.08 -29.59 0.76
CA GLY A 393 11.84 -30.36 0.79
C GLY A 393 12.03 -31.87 0.70
#